data_AF-B3S9I9-F1
#
_entry.id   AF-B3S9I9-F1
#
_cell.length_a   1.000
_cell.length_b   1.000
_cell.length_c   1.000
_cell.angle_alpha   90.00
_cell.angle_beta   90.00
_cell.angle_gamma   90.00
#
_symmetry.space_group_name_H-M   'P 1'
#
loop_
_entity.id
_entity.type
_entity.pdbx_description
1 polymer ?
#
loop_
_entity_poly.entity_id
_entity_poly.type
_entity_poly.pdbx_seq_one_letter_code
_entity_poly.pdbx_strand_id
1 'polypeptide(L)' 'CYVGKGQSYRGYVTVTRTGATCLNWNGPTPYSSYDSTEEVSLNRCRNPDGARDRPWCYTKYHANNVTCGFDYCDIPQC' A
#
# COMPACT_ATOMS: atom_id res chain seq x y z
N CYS A 1 -4.18 -1.24 14.62
CA CYS A 1 -3.61 -2.56 14.31
C CYS A 1 -4.37 -3.19 13.13
N TYR A 2 -3.92 -4.30 12.56
CA TYR A 2 -4.66 -5.06 11.53
C TYR A 2 -4.93 -6.50 11.99
N VAL A 3 -6.04 -7.10 11.56
CA VAL A 3 -6.41 -8.50 11.88
C VAL A 3 -6.12 -9.41 10.68
N GLY A 4 -5.66 -10.64 10.95
CA GLY A 4 -5.36 -11.63 9.91
C GLY A 4 -4.33 -11.09 8.92
N LYS A 5 -4.65 -11.06 7.62
CA LYS A 5 -3.79 -10.46 6.57
C LYS A 5 -4.04 -8.96 6.35
N GLY A 6 -4.99 -8.35 7.07
CA GLY A 6 -5.29 -6.92 6.94
C GLY A 6 -6.14 -6.54 5.72
N GLN A 7 -6.93 -7.46 5.17
CA GLN A 7 -7.86 -7.17 4.07
C GLN A 7 -8.92 -6.12 4.45
N SER A 8 -9.43 -6.20 5.69
CA SER A 8 -10.37 -5.25 6.28
C SER A 8 -9.69 -4.04 6.92
N TYR A 9 -8.36 -3.90 6.80
CA TYR A 9 -7.66 -2.75 7.37
C TYR A 9 -8.09 -1.47 6.65
N ARG A 10 -8.62 -0.51 7.42
CA ARG A 10 -9.08 0.81 6.91
C ARG A 10 -8.33 1.98 7.53
N GLY A 11 -7.25 1.73 8.27
CA GLY A 11 -6.46 2.77 8.91
C GLY A 11 -5.75 3.72 7.93
N TYR A 12 -5.11 4.74 8.49
CA TYR A 12 -4.64 5.93 7.77
C TYR A 12 -3.12 5.95 7.54
N VAL A 13 -2.42 4.85 7.80
CA VAL A 13 -0.95 4.77 7.60
C VAL A 13 -0.62 4.93 6.12
N THR A 14 0.35 5.79 5.81
CA THR A 14 0.81 6.14 4.45
C THR A 14 2.34 6.02 4.29
N VAL A 15 3.01 5.38 5.24
CA VAL A 15 4.46 5.21 5.25
C VAL A 15 4.78 3.73 5.45
N THR A 16 5.77 3.24 4.72
CA THR A 16 6.20 1.85 4.81
C THR A 16 7.17 1.63 5.95
N ARG A 17 7.48 0.37 6.26
CA ARG A 17 8.41 0.00 7.33
C ARG A 17 9.85 0.46 7.06
N THR A 18 10.19 0.68 5.79
CA THR A 18 11.48 1.27 5.41
C THR A 18 11.47 2.81 5.40
N GLY A 19 10.34 3.44 5.76
CA GLY A 19 10.19 4.89 5.78
C GLY A 19 9.81 5.50 4.43
N ALA A 20 9.52 4.70 3.41
CA ALA A 20 9.11 5.21 2.11
C ALA A 20 7.65 5.71 2.14
N THR A 21 7.40 6.86 1.51
CA THR A 21 6.05 7.38 1.36
C THR A 21 5.28 6.55 0.33
N CYS A 22 4.10 6.09 0.73
CA CYS A 22 3.20 5.38 -0.15
C CYS A 22 2.75 6.25 -1.34
N LEU A 23 2.61 5.61 -2.49
CA LEU A 23 2.00 6.17 -3.69
C LEU A 23 0.48 5.97 -3.67
N ASN A 24 -0.21 6.79 -4.44
CA ASN A 24 -1.64 6.62 -4.67
C ASN A 24 -1.89 5.36 -5.49
N TRP A 25 -2.77 4.49 -5.02
CA TRP A 25 -3.20 3.27 -5.73
C TRP A 25 -3.80 3.56 -7.10
N ASN A 26 -4.46 4.72 -7.23
CA ASN A 26 -5.09 5.19 -8.47
C ASN A 26 -4.22 6.21 -9.23
N GLY A 27 -2.96 6.38 -8.84
CA GLY A 27 -2.04 7.26 -9.55
C GLY A 27 -1.62 6.69 -10.90
N PRO A 28 -1.00 7.49 -11.80
CA PRO A 28 -0.48 7.04 -13.08
C PRO A 28 0.76 6.16 -12.88
N THR A 29 0.55 4.97 -12.33
CA THR A 29 1.56 3.94 -12.11
C THR A 29 1.24 2.76 -13.03
N PRO A 30 2.23 1.99 -13.48
CA PRO A 30 1.98 0.80 -14.31
C PRO A 30 1.16 -0.30 -13.59
N TYR A 31 0.83 -0.11 -12.30
CA TYR A 31 0.09 -1.05 -11.47
C TYR A 31 -1.27 -0.49 -11.01
N SER A 32 -1.78 0.57 -11.64
CA SER A 32 -3.11 1.12 -11.34
C SER A 32 -4.20 0.17 -11.86
N SER A 33 -4.53 -0.86 -11.10
CA SER A 33 -5.56 -1.85 -11.46
C SER A 33 -6.64 -2.03 -10.39
N TYR A 34 -6.65 -1.21 -9.35
CA TYR A 34 -7.70 -1.29 -8.32
C TYR A 34 -8.82 -0.32 -8.67
N ASP A 35 -10.00 -0.89 -8.92
CA ASP A 35 -11.23 -0.15 -9.18
C ASP A 35 -11.48 0.84 -8.03
N SER A 36 -11.83 2.06 -8.39
CA SER A 36 -11.95 3.25 -7.53
C SER A 36 -13.16 3.16 -6.59
N THR A 37 -13.29 2.06 -5.87
CA THR A 37 -14.08 2.02 -4.65
C THR A 37 -13.43 2.98 -3.65
N GLU A 38 -14.24 3.75 -2.92
CA GLU A 38 -13.76 4.74 -1.94
C GLU A 38 -12.79 4.13 -0.90
N GLU A 39 -12.76 2.80 -0.76
CA GLU A 39 -11.89 2.06 0.15
C GLU A 39 -10.40 2.07 -0.24
N VAL A 40 -10.07 2.34 -1.51
CA VAL A 40 -8.70 2.37 -2.08
C VAL A 40 -8.26 3.82 -2.45
N SER A 41 -9.07 4.83 -2.12
CA SER A 41 -9.02 6.18 -2.69
C SER A 41 -7.81 7.09 -2.35
N LEU A 42 -6.74 6.62 -1.69
CA LEU A 42 -5.60 7.45 -1.26
C LEU A 42 -4.28 6.70 -1.27
N ASN A 43 -3.17 7.31 -0.86
CA ASN A 43 -1.88 6.65 -0.70
C ASN A 43 -1.75 5.86 0.63
N ARG A 44 -2.80 5.15 1.04
CA ARG A 44 -2.85 4.46 2.35
C ARG A 44 -2.50 2.99 2.21
N CYS A 45 -1.94 2.41 3.25
CA CYS A 45 -1.63 0.98 3.31
C CYS A 45 -2.89 0.11 3.24
N ARG A 46 -2.91 -0.86 2.33
CA ARG A 46 -4.03 -1.78 2.11
C ARG A 46 -3.52 -3.17 1.77
N ASN A 47 -4.40 -4.17 1.85
CA ASN A 47 -4.14 -5.51 1.32
C ASN A 47 -5.43 -6.04 0.66
N PRO A 48 -5.88 -5.42 -0.44
CA PRO A 48 -7.23 -5.58 -0.95
C PRO A 48 -7.52 -7.00 -1.48
N ASP A 49 -6.54 -7.62 -2.15
CA ASP A 49 -6.64 -8.98 -2.71
C ASP A 49 -6.32 -10.07 -1.68
N GLY A 50 -5.80 -9.70 -0.51
CA GLY A 50 -5.32 -10.66 0.48
C GLY A 50 -4.14 -11.51 0.02
N ALA A 51 -3.53 -11.17 -1.12
CA ALA A 51 -2.45 -11.96 -1.71
C ALA A 51 -1.18 -11.87 -0.86
N ARG A 52 -1.03 -10.77 -0.09
CA ARG A 52 0.10 -10.57 0.82
C ARG A 52 -0.28 -10.84 2.26
N ASP A 53 0.72 -10.93 3.13
CA ASP A 53 0.50 -11.33 4.52
C ASP A 53 0.20 -10.15 5.46
N ARG A 54 0.32 -8.91 4.97
CA ARG A 54 0.06 -7.69 5.75
C ARG A 54 -0.26 -6.50 4.85
N PRO A 55 -0.81 -5.39 5.39
CA PRO A 55 -1.02 -4.17 4.62
C PRO A 55 0.29 -3.63 4.03
N TRP A 56 0.21 -3.20 2.78
CA TRP A 56 1.32 -2.74 1.96
C TRP A 56 0.89 -1.54 1.13
N CYS A 57 1.81 -0.92 0.41
CA CYS A 57 1.49 0.09 -0.60
C CYS A 57 2.57 0.14 -1.68
N TYR A 58 2.26 0.81 -2.80
CA TYR A 58 3.26 1.09 -3.83
C TYR A 58 4.23 2.17 -3.36
N THR A 59 5.50 2.07 -3.77
CA THR A 59 6.56 3.04 -3.46
C THR A 59 7.37 3.34 -4.72
N LYS A 60 7.97 4.54 -4.81
CA LYS A 60 8.96 4.87 -5.85
C LYS A 60 10.35 4.54 -5.31
N TYR A 61 11.10 3.73 -6.04
CA TYR A 61 12.54 3.57 -5.80
C TYR A 61 13.31 4.36 -6.85
N HIS A 62 14.24 5.20 -6.36
CA HIS A 62 15.16 5.98 -7.19
C HIS A 62 16.53 5.29 -7.20
N ALA A 63 16.69 4.27 -8.04
CA ALA A 63 18.00 3.73 -8.39
C ALA A 63 18.22 3.99 -9.88
N ASN A 64 18.54 5.25 -10.22
CA ASN A 64 18.89 5.72 -11.57
C ASN A 64 17.81 5.59 -12.67
N ASN A 65 16.67 4.95 -12.39
CA ASN A 65 15.43 4.95 -13.17
C ASN A 65 14.26 4.86 -12.17
N VAL A 66 13.17 5.60 -12.38
CA VAL A 66 12.00 5.56 -11.48
C VAL A 66 11.28 4.22 -11.67
N THR A 67 11.56 3.25 -10.79
CA THR A 67 10.82 1.98 -10.76
C THR A 67 9.76 2.05 -9.67
N CYS A 68 8.52 1.74 -10.04
CA CYS A 68 7.46 1.55 -9.07
C CYS A 68 7.59 0.13 -8.49
N GLY A 69 7.72 0.04 -7.17
CA GLY A 69 7.72 -1.20 -6.41
C GLY A 69 6.61 -1.19 -5.37
N PHE A 70 6.67 -2.12 -4.42
CA PHE A 70 5.82 -2.11 -3.24
C PHE A 70 6.67 -2.36 -2.00
N ASP A 71 6.19 -1.90 -0.86
CA ASP A 71 6.76 -2.25 0.45
C ASP A 71 5.66 -2.37 1.50
N TYR A 72 5.97 -3.11 2.56
CA TYR A 72 5.06 -3.38 3.66
C TYR A 72 4.96 -2.21 4.62
N CYS A 73 3.78 -1.99 5.17
CA CYS A 73 3.56 -0.94 6.14
C CYS A 73 3.82 -1.38 7.57
N ASP A 74 4.29 -0.44 8.39
CA ASP A 74 4.55 -0.67 9.81
C ASP A 74 3.27 -0.47 10.62
N ILE A 75 2.37 -1.44 10.52
CA ILE A 75 1.13 -1.48 11.29
C ILE A 75 1.23 -2.68 12.23
N PRO A 76 0.98 -2.54 13.54
CA PRO A 76 0.98 -3.68 14.44
C PRO A 76 -0.19 -4.62 14.12
N GLN A 77 0.00 -5.92 14.33
CA GLN A 77 -1.11 -6.86 14.31
C GLN A 77 -1.97 -6.68 15.57
N CYS A 78 -3.29 -6.86 15.42
CA CYS A 78 -4.16 -7.17 16.54
C CYS A 78 -4.05 -8.69 16.79
#